data_AF-A0A6F9A0P3-F1
#
_entry.id   AF-A0A6F9A0P3-F1
#
_cell.length_a   1.000
_cell.length_b   1.000
_cell.length_c   1.000
_cell.angle_alpha   90.00
_cell.angle_beta   90.00
_cell.angle_gamma   90.00
#
_symmetry.space_group_name_H-M   'P 1'
#
loop_
_entity.id
_entity.type
_entity.pdbx_description
1 polymer ?
#
loop_
_entity_poly.entity_id
_entity_poly.type
_entity_poly.pdbx_seq_one_letter_code
_entity_poly.pdbx_strand_id
1 'polypeptide(L)'
;MAAPVLRVSTPRWERIARLLVCVLGILLSLYAFHVETEKSRDSNYRAMCDVSDSISCSKVFTSRWGRGFGLLGSIFGNDSAMNQPNSVYGIVFYVFQLLL
;
A
#
# COMPACT_ATOMS: atom_id res chain seq x y z
N MET A 1 -10.99 -42.97 -0.31
CA MET A 1 -11.64 -42.17 -1.37
C MET A 1 -10.80 -40.92 -1.56
N ALA A 2 -9.94 -40.89 -2.58
CA ALA A 2 -9.15 -39.69 -2.88
C ALA A 2 -10.06 -38.69 -3.60
N ALA A 3 -10.25 -37.51 -3.01
CA ALA A 3 -11.02 -36.45 -3.64
C ALA A 3 -10.32 -36.06 -4.97
N PRO A 4 -11.05 -35.91 -6.07
CA PRO A 4 -10.46 -35.43 -7.31
C PRO A 4 -9.97 -34.00 -7.06
N VAL A 5 -8.65 -33.81 -7.11
CA VAL A 5 -8.05 -32.48 -7.13
C VAL A 5 -8.47 -31.87 -8.47
N LEU A 6 -9.58 -31.14 -8.49
CA LEU A 6 -9.99 -30.32 -9.61
C LEU A 6 -8.86 -29.32 -9.84
N ARG A 7 -7.97 -29.63 -10.80
CA ARG A 7 -7.04 -28.68 -11.39
C ARG A 7 -7.88 -27.66 -12.15
N VAL A 8 -8.41 -26.68 -11.42
CA VAL A 8 -8.93 -25.46 -12.03
C VAL A 8 -7.70 -24.76 -12.60
N SER A 9 -7.50 -24.90 -13.91
CA SER A 9 -6.48 -24.14 -14.62
C SER A 9 -6.83 -22.66 -14.50
N THR A 10 -6.08 -21.92 -13.69
CA THR A 10 -6.19 -20.46 -13.68
C THR A 10 -5.96 -19.95 -15.10
N PRO A 11 -6.93 -19.23 -15.68
CA PRO A 11 -6.81 -18.82 -17.06
C PRO A 11 -5.63 -17.85 -17.20
N ARG A 12 -4.90 -17.92 -18.33
CA ARG A 12 -3.65 -17.17 -18.52
C ARG A 12 -3.82 -15.66 -18.33
N TRP A 13 -4.98 -15.11 -18.71
CA TRP A 13 -5.28 -13.69 -18.55
C TRP A 13 -5.34 -13.25 -17.09
N GLU A 14 -5.80 -14.13 -16.18
CA GLU A 14 -5.84 -13.84 -14.75
C GLU A 14 -4.43 -13.70 -14.18
N ARG A 15 -3.49 -14.56 -14.59
CA ARG A 15 -2.09 -14.47 -14.14
C ARG A 15 -1.43 -13.17 -14.60
N ILE A 16 -1.67 -12.78 -15.85
CA ILE A 16 -1.15 -11.52 -16.40
C ILE A 16 -1.77 -10.33 -15.69
N ALA A 17 -3.10 -10.33 -15.51
CA ALA A 17 -3.81 -9.26 -14.79
C ALA A 17 -3.31 -9.14 -13.35
N ARG A 18 -3.15 -10.26 -12.64
CA ARG A 18 -2.62 -10.28 -11.27
C ARG A 18 -1.22 -9.69 -11.21
N LEU A 19 -0.33 -10.10 -12.12
CA LEU A 19 1.03 -9.57 -12.19
C LEU A 19 1.02 -8.06 -12.41
N LEU A 20 0.27 -7.57 -13.40
CA LEU A 20 0.20 -6.15 -13.72
C LEU A 20 -0.36 -5.31 -12.57
N VAL A 21 -1.47 -5.74 -11.97
CA VAL A 21 -2.10 -5.03 -10.85
C VAL A 21 -1.20 -5.03 -9.62
N CYS A 22 -0.54 -6.15 -9.30
CA CYS A 22 0.36 -6.23 -8.16
C CYS A 22 1.62 -5.38 -8.36
N VAL A 23 2.23 -5.42 -9.55
CA VAL A 23 3.40 -4.58 -9.85
C VAL A 23 3.03 -3.10 -9.77
N LEU A 24 1.90 -2.68 -10.36
CA LEU A 24 1.43 -1.31 -10.26
C LEU A 24 1.14 -0.90 -8.81
N GLY A 25 0.51 -1.80 -8.04
CA GLY A 25 0.21 -1.60 -6.62
C GLY A 25 1.46 -1.43 -5.78
N ILE A 26 2.51 -2.23 -6.01
CA ILE A 26 3.81 -2.10 -5.34
C ILE A 26 4.46 -0.76 -5.67
N LEU A 27 4.50 -0.37 -6.95
CA LEU A 27 5.08 0.90 -7.38
C LEU A 27 4.37 2.10 -6.74
N LEU A 28 3.03 2.10 -6.75
CA LEU A 28 2.24 3.15 -6.10
C LEU A 28 2.45 3.17 -4.58
N SER A 29 2.56 2.01 -3.94
CA SER A 29 2.79 1.92 -2.49
C SER A 29 4.19 2.41 -2.10
N LEU A 30 5.22 2.06 -2.88
CA LEU A 30 6.57 2.59 -2.70
C LEU A 30 6.61 4.11 -2.88
N TYR A 31 5.91 4.62 -3.89
CA TYR A 31 5.82 6.06 -4.12
C TYR A 31 5.08 6.78 -2.98
N ALA A 32 3.98 6.23 -2.47
CA ALA A 32 3.28 6.78 -1.31
C ALA A 32 4.18 6.80 -0.05
N PHE A 33 4.94 5.73 0.18
CA PHE A 33 5.93 5.68 1.28
C PHE A 33 7.02 6.76 1.13
N HIS A 34 7.52 6.96 -0.08
CA HIS A 34 8.49 8.01 -0.37
C HIS A 34 7.90 9.41 -0.12
N VAL A 35 6.70 9.69 -0.64
CA VAL A 35 6.02 10.97 -0.44
C VAL A 35 5.77 11.26 1.04
N GLU A 36 5.29 10.28 1.81
CA GLU A 36 5.09 10.43 3.24
C GLU A 36 6.41 10.77 3.95
N THR A 37 7.47 10.03 3.63
CA THR A 37 8.80 10.22 4.25
C THR A 37 9.38 11.60 3.93
N GLU A 38 9.38 12.01 2.66
CA GLU A 38 9.90 13.32 2.24
C GLU A 38 9.04 14.46 2.79
N LYS A 39 7.70 14.32 2.78
CA LYS A 39 6.81 15.36 3.32
C LYS A 39 6.93 15.50 4.84
N SER A 40 7.15 14.41 5.56
CA SER A 40 7.45 14.43 7.00
C SER A 40 8.80 15.06 7.31
N ARG A 41 9.76 14.98 6.37
CA ARG A 41 11.09 15.59 6.51
C ARG A 41 11.11 17.07 6.13
N ASP A 42 10.43 17.44 5.04
CA ASP A 42 10.32 18.81 4.55
C ASP A 42 8.85 19.16 4.31
N SER A 43 8.33 20.07 5.13
CA SER A 43 6.94 20.55 5.01
C SER A 43 6.67 21.29 3.71
N ASN A 44 7.69 21.77 3.00
CA ASN A 44 7.56 22.44 1.69
C ASN A 44 7.60 21.47 0.50
N TYR A 45 7.93 20.19 0.73
CA TYR A 45 7.91 19.18 -0.32
C TYR A 45 6.53 19.09 -0.98
N ARG A 46 6.48 19.05 -2.31
CA ARG A 46 5.26 18.89 -3.09
C ARG A 46 5.39 17.66 -3.98
N ALA A 47 4.52 16.69 -3.76
CA ALA A 47 4.55 15.45 -4.51
C ALA A 47 3.97 15.65 -5.91
N MET A 48 4.34 14.78 -6.86
CA MET A 48 3.77 14.76 -8.21
C MET A 48 2.26 14.46 -8.20
N CYS A 49 1.76 13.78 -7.17
CA CYS A 49 0.33 13.49 -7.00
C CYS A 49 -0.45 14.62 -6.31
N ASP A 50 0.20 15.75 -5.98
CA ASP A 50 -0.48 16.96 -5.49
C ASP A 50 -0.95 17.84 -6.65
N VAL A 51 -2.11 17.49 -7.22
CA VAL A 51 -2.68 18.12 -8.42
C VAL A 51 -3.16 19.55 -8.13
N SER A 52 -3.77 19.79 -6.97
CA SER A 52 -4.29 21.09 -6.55
C SER A 52 -4.32 21.20 -5.03
N ASP A 53 -4.63 22.39 -4.49
CA ASP A 53 -4.72 22.56 -3.03
C ASP A 53 -5.79 21.67 -2.37
N SER A 54 -6.85 21.36 -3.13
CA SER A 54 -7.93 20.46 -2.74
C SER A 54 -7.60 18.98 -2.98
N ILE A 55 -6.69 18.67 -3.91
CA ILE A 55 -6.28 17.30 -4.25
C ILE A 55 -4.79 17.15 -3.95
N SER A 56 -4.50 16.83 -2.68
CA SER A 56 -3.13 16.61 -2.21
C SER A 56 -2.97 15.24 -1.56
N CYS A 57 -2.23 14.36 -2.23
CA CYS A 57 -1.82 13.08 -1.69
C CYS A 57 -0.88 13.25 -0.49
N SER A 58 0.00 14.26 -0.51
CA SER A 58 0.94 14.53 0.58
C SER A 58 0.20 14.81 1.88
N LYS A 59 -0.85 15.66 1.85
CA LYS A 59 -1.71 15.93 3.02
C LYS A 59 -2.40 14.68 3.53
N VAL A 60 -2.83 13.80 2.62
CA VAL A 60 -3.52 12.54 2.96
C VAL A 60 -2.56 11.55 3.63
N PHE A 61 -1.39 11.32 3.05
CA PHE A 61 -0.41 10.35 3.55
C PHE A 61 0.20 10.78 4.89
N THR A 62 0.42 12.07 5.11
CA THR A 62 0.89 12.57 6.42
C THR A 62 -0.24 12.77 7.44
N SER A 63 -1.49 12.49 7.09
CA SER A 63 -2.61 12.59 8.03
C SER A 63 -2.56 11.45 9.06
N ARG A 64 -3.31 11.60 10.17
CA ARG A 64 -3.47 10.53 11.16
C ARG A 64 -3.92 9.20 10.56
N TRP A 65 -4.67 9.25 9.44
CA TRP A 65 -5.23 8.08 8.79
C TRP A 65 -4.24 7.43 7.81
N GLY A 66 -3.18 8.13 7.42
CA GLY A 66 -2.12 7.63 6.54
C GLY A 66 -1.16 6.67 7.24
N ARG A 67 -1.17 6.64 8.59
CA ARG A 67 -0.35 5.75 9.41
C ARG A 67 -1.23 4.84 10.28
N GLY A 68 -0.94 3.54 10.24
CA GLY A 68 -1.65 2.53 11.04
C GLY A 68 -3.16 2.55 10.83
N PHE A 69 -3.63 2.99 9.66
CA PHE A 69 -5.03 3.25 9.33
C PHE A 69 -5.74 4.21 10.30
N GLY A 70 -5.01 5.00 11.08
CA GLY A 70 -5.54 5.82 12.18
C GLY A 70 -6.12 5.04 13.36
N LEU A 71 -5.92 3.72 13.40
CA LEU A 71 -6.50 2.81 14.40
C LEU A 71 -5.42 2.07 15.19
N LEU A 72 -4.36 1.61 14.51
CA LEU A 72 -3.33 0.77 15.11
C LEU A 72 -2.53 1.50 16.18
N GLY A 73 -2.31 2.81 16.04
CA GLY A 73 -1.70 3.63 17.10
C GLY A 73 -2.52 3.64 18.40
N SER A 74 -3.85 3.65 18.30
CA SER A 74 -4.75 3.62 19.47
C SER A 74 -4.86 2.23 20.12
N ILE A 75 -4.74 1.17 19.33
CA ILE A 75 -4.90 -0.22 19.80
C ILE A 75 -3.58 -0.78 20.33
N PHE A 76 -2.49 -0.57 19.60
CA PHE A 76 -1.18 -1.17 19.89
C PHE A 76 -0.16 -0.18 20.46
N GLY A 77 -0.47 1.12 20.46
CA GLY A 77 0.43 2.20 20.86
C GLY A 77 1.10 2.88 19.66
N ASN A 78 1.40 4.18 19.80
CA ASN A 78 1.98 4.97 18.71
C ASN A 78 3.41 4.53 18.34
N ASP A 79 4.18 4.04 19.30
CA ASP A 79 5.54 3.52 19.11
C ASP A 79 5.58 2.03 18.75
N SER A 80 4.41 1.42 18.56
CA SER A 80 4.31 0.01 18.19
C SER A 80 4.88 -0.25 16.80
N ALA A 81 5.52 -1.40 16.61
CA ALA A 81 5.94 -1.89 15.31
C ALA A 81 4.77 -2.02 14.32
N MET A 82 3.53 -2.13 14.79
CA MET A 82 2.31 -2.18 13.98
C MET A 82 1.80 -0.78 13.57
N ASN A 83 2.33 0.31 14.15
CA ASN A 83 1.93 1.66 13.73
C ASN A 83 2.84 2.16 12.59
N GLN A 84 2.76 1.48 11.43
CA GLN A 84 3.50 1.80 10.22
C GLN A 84 2.68 2.62 9.22
N PRO A 85 3.31 3.33 8.28
CA PRO A 85 2.64 3.90 7.11
C PRO A 85 1.72 2.90 6.41
N ASN A 86 0.54 3.34 5.94
CA ASN A 86 -0.40 2.47 5.21
C ASN A 86 0.23 1.87 3.95
N SER A 87 1.14 2.62 3.33
CA SER A 87 1.94 2.19 2.17
C SER A 87 2.76 0.93 2.45
N VAL A 88 3.28 0.72 3.66
CA VAL A 88 4.00 -0.50 4.05
C VAL A 88 3.07 -1.72 3.99
N TYR A 89 1.85 -1.59 4.50
CA TYR A 89 0.84 -2.63 4.41
C TYR A 89 0.45 -2.92 2.96
N GLY A 90 0.38 -1.89 2.12
CA GLY A 90 0.16 -2.03 0.67
C GLY A 90 1.26 -2.85 -0.01
N ILE A 91 2.54 -2.54 0.27
CA ILE A 91 3.67 -3.30 -0.27
C ILE A 91 3.57 -4.78 0.11
N VAL A 92 3.38 -5.05 1.41
CA VAL A 92 3.26 -6.43 1.92
C VAL A 92 2.09 -7.17 1.27
N PHE A 93 0.93 -6.52 1.16
CA PHE A 93 -0.26 -7.09 0.51
C PHE A 93 0.01 -7.48 -0.95
N TYR A 94 0.53 -6.57 -1.76
CA TYR A 94 0.76 -6.85 -3.17
C TYR A 94 1.90 -7.85 -3.41
N VAL A 95 2.92 -7.88 -2.55
CA VAL A 95 3.96 -8.92 -2.58
C VAL A 95 3.36 -10.29 -2.29
N PHE A 96 2.55 -10.43 -1.25
CA PHE A 96 1.89 -11.70 -0.96
C PHE A 96 0.94 -12.13 -2.08
N GLN A 97 0.16 -11.19 -2.64
CA GLN A 97 -0.75 -11.48 -3.75
C GLN A 97 -0.01 -11.92 -5.03
N LEU A 98 1.23 -11.49 -5.22
CA LEU A 98 2.07 -11.91 -6.34
C LEU A 98 2.66 -13.31 -6.13
N LEU A 99 2.95 -13.67 -4.87
CA LEU A 99 3.52 -14.97 -4.49
C LEU A 99 2.46 -16.08 -4.38
N LEU A 100 1.22 -15.74 -4.04
CA LEU A 100 0.07 -16.66 -3.96
C LEU A 100 -0.60 -16.86 -5.34
#